data_AF-A0A383AUW5-F1
#
_entry.id   AF-A0A383AUW5-F1
#
_cell.length_a   1.000
_cell.length_b   1.000
_cell.length_c   1.000
_cell.angle_alpha   90.00
_cell.angle_beta   90.00
_cell.angle_gamma   90.00
#
_symmetry.space_group_name_H-M   'P 1'
#
loop_
_entity.id
_entity.type
_entity.pdbx_description
1 polymer ?
#
loop_
_entity_poly.entity_id
_entity_poly.type
_entity_poly.pdbx_seq_one_letter_code
_entity_poly.pdbx_strand_id
1 'polypeptide(L)'
;MGASVGVAASPNVDSVIWAGDDRSKASHERADAAGLINCGKLENLTQQSDVILSICPPHDAESVVRSISNLQFPGLFVDCNAISPEKTCQLSNSFKFGQYIDGGIVGGPAWKKESGT
;
A
#
# COMPACT_ATOMS: atom_id res chain seq x y z
N MET A 1 7.55 -6.03 3.47
CA MET A 1 7.00 -6.16 2.11
C MET A 1 6.71 -4.79 1.50
N GLY A 2 5.86 -3.94 2.11
CA GLY A 2 5.53 -2.62 1.55
C GLY A 2 6.74 -1.77 1.13
N ALA A 3 7.72 -1.61 2.01
CA ALA A 3 8.94 -0.85 1.70
C ALA A 3 9.68 -1.35 0.45
N SER A 4 9.87 -2.67 0.31
CA SER A 4 10.55 -3.23 -0.86
C SER A 4 9.78 -3.04 -2.16
N VAL A 5 8.45 -3.11 -2.11
CA VAL A 5 7.60 -2.86 -3.29
C VAL A 5 7.64 -1.38 -3.66
N GLY A 6 7.61 -0.48 -2.67
CA GLY A 6 7.76 0.96 -2.89
C GLY A 6 9.07 1.31 -3.60
N VAL A 7 10.20 0.75 -3.15
CA VAL A 7 11.50 0.93 -3.82
C VAL A 7 11.49 0.38 -5.25
N ALA A 8 10.87 -0.76 -5.48
CA ALA A 8 10.81 -1.34 -6.82
C ALA A 8 9.97 -0.49 -7.79
N ALA A 9 8.96 0.21 -7.29
CA ALA A 9 8.09 1.10 -8.07
C ALA A 9 8.74 2.46 -8.38
N SER A 10 9.59 2.97 -7.49
CA SER A 10 10.12 4.34 -7.55
C SER A 10 10.77 4.78 -8.88
N PRO A 11 11.42 3.91 -9.69
CA PRO A 11 11.98 4.33 -10.97
C PRO A 11 10.93 4.68 -12.04
N ASN A 12 9.67 4.31 -11.84
CA ASN A 12 8.60 4.42 -12.85
C ASN A 12 7.50 5.42 -12.46
N VAL A 13 7.65 6.14 -11.34
CA VAL A 13 6.66 7.07 -10.80
C VAL A 13 7.35 8.33 -10.28
N ASP A 14 6.61 9.44 -10.19
CA ASP A 14 7.16 10.72 -9.72
C ASP A 14 7.59 10.66 -8.26
N SER A 15 6.82 9.96 -7.43
CA SER A 15 7.14 9.77 -6.02
C SER A 15 6.45 8.53 -5.45
N VAL A 16 7.02 8.00 -4.36
CA VAL A 16 6.39 6.95 -3.56
C VAL A 16 6.22 7.48 -2.14
N ILE A 17 4.97 7.72 -1.78
CA ILE A 17 4.57 8.23 -0.46
C ILE A 17 3.98 7.12 0.41
N TRP A 18 4.03 7.28 1.72
CA TRP A 18 3.38 6.39 2.68
C TRP A 18 2.84 7.15 3.90
N ALA A 19 1.77 6.63 4.50
CA ALA A 19 1.19 7.19 5.72
C ALA A 19 1.90 6.63 6.97
N GLY A 20 2.78 7.44 7.55
CA GLY A 20 3.63 7.06 8.68
C GLY A 20 3.08 7.40 10.07
N ASP A 21 2.00 8.16 10.19
CA ASP A 21 1.43 8.48 11.51
C ASP A 21 1.01 7.20 12.25
N ASP A 22 1.26 7.18 13.56
CA ASP A 22 1.00 6.06 14.47
C ASP A 22 1.71 4.74 14.10
N ARG A 23 2.72 4.78 13.22
CA ARG A 23 3.51 3.61 12.86
C ARG A 23 4.71 3.43 13.79
N SER A 24 5.09 2.17 13.97
CA SER A 24 6.21 1.82 14.83
C SER A 24 7.54 2.34 14.29
N LYS A 25 8.51 2.57 15.18
CA LYS A 25 9.90 2.94 14.82
C LYS A 25 10.49 2.04 13.73
N ALA A 26 10.27 0.72 13.84
CA ALA A 26 10.73 -0.25 12.85
C ALA A 26 10.10 -0.06 11.46
N SER A 27 8.90 0.51 11.37
CA SER A 27 8.26 0.85 10.09
C SER A 27 8.88 2.08 9.47
N HIS A 28 9.15 3.11 10.27
CA HIS A 28 9.90 4.29 9.84
C HIS A 28 11.29 3.92 9.33
N GLU A 29 12.06 3.15 10.11
CA GLU A 29 13.42 2.72 9.71
C GLU A 29 13.43 2.00 8.36
N ARG A 30 12.45 1.14 8.09
CA ARG A 30 12.32 0.46 6.79
C ARG A 30 11.94 1.41 5.66
N ALA A 31 11.08 2.39 5.91
CA ALA A 31 10.64 3.36 4.92
C ALA A 31 11.76 4.36 4.59
N ASP A 32 12.52 4.80 5.60
CA ASP A 32 13.67 5.70 5.45
C ASP A 32 14.79 5.01 4.67
N ALA A 33 15.11 3.75 5.01
CA ALA A 33 16.07 2.95 4.25
C ALA A 33 15.63 2.70 2.79
N ALA A 34 14.33 2.77 2.53
CA ALA A 34 13.72 2.67 1.21
C ALA A 34 13.58 4.02 0.50
N GLY A 35 13.91 5.15 1.14
CA GLY A 35 13.71 6.49 0.57
C GLY A 35 12.25 6.85 0.30
N LEU A 36 11.30 6.25 1.03
CA LEU A 36 9.87 6.57 0.87
C LEU A 36 9.52 7.87 1.59
N ILE A 37 8.67 8.68 0.98
CA ILE A 37 8.29 9.98 1.53
C ILE A 37 7.13 9.79 2.52
N ASN A 38 7.35 10.10 3.79
CA ASN A 38 6.28 10.06 4.78
C ASN A 38 5.34 11.25 4.57
N CYS A 39 4.08 10.99 4.18
CA CYS A 39 3.05 12.02 4.05
C CYS A 39 2.22 12.23 5.33
N GLY A 40 2.58 11.55 6.43
CA GLY A 40 1.91 11.61 7.72
C GLY A 40 0.61 10.82 7.71
N LYS A 41 -0.52 11.53 7.67
CA LYS A 41 -1.85 10.94 7.80
C LYS A 41 -2.35 10.26 6.53
N LEU A 42 -3.34 9.39 6.70
CA LEU A 42 -3.98 8.66 5.59
C LEU A 42 -4.74 9.60 4.63
N GLU A 43 -5.28 10.70 5.13
CA GLU A 43 -5.93 11.76 4.33
C GLU A 43 -4.97 12.29 3.26
N ASN A 44 -3.73 12.61 3.67
CA ASN A 44 -2.70 13.11 2.76
C ASN A 44 -2.34 12.05 1.70
N LEU A 45 -2.27 10.78 2.09
CA LEU A 45 -2.05 9.67 1.16
C LEU A 45 -3.14 9.63 0.07
N THR A 46 -4.41 9.74 0.47
CA THR A 46 -5.54 9.71 -0.48
C THR A 46 -5.62 10.93 -1.39
N GLN A 47 -5.15 12.10 -0.95
CA GLN A 47 -5.17 13.32 -1.74
C GLN A 47 -4.01 13.42 -2.74
N GLN A 48 -2.90 12.75 -2.46
CA GLN A 48 -1.65 12.87 -3.24
C GLN A 48 -1.34 11.65 -4.10
N SER A 49 -2.13 10.56 -4.00
CA SER A 49 -1.91 9.33 -4.75
C SER A 49 -2.89 9.20 -5.91
N ASP A 50 -2.41 8.76 -7.08
CA ASP A 50 -3.29 8.21 -8.13
C ASP A 50 -3.59 6.72 -7.90
N VAL A 51 -2.62 6.02 -7.28
CA VAL A 51 -2.65 4.59 -7.00
C VAL A 51 -2.20 4.33 -5.56
N ILE A 52 -2.96 3.54 -4.81
CA ILE A 52 -2.62 3.10 -3.46
C ILE A 52 -2.42 1.60 -3.46
N LEU A 53 -1.22 1.15 -3.08
CA LEU A 53 -0.91 -0.26 -2.83
C LEU A 53 -1.09 -0.56 -1.33
N SER A 54 -2.11 -1.35 -0.98
CA SER A 54 -2.35 -1.76 0.40
C SER A 54 -1.55 -3.02 0.73
N ILE A 55 -0.50 -2.87 1.54
CA ILE A 55 0.39 -3.95 1.98
C ILE A 55 0.55 -3.90 3.51
N CYS A 56 -0.31 -4.60 4.22
CA CYS A 56 -0.39 -4.68 5.68
C CYS A 56 -0.59 -6.14 6.16
N PRO A 57 -0.63 -6.40 7.47
CA PRO A 57 -1.08 -7.69 7.99
C PRO A 57 -2.52 -8.01 7.51
N PRO A 58 -2.85 -9.28 7.16
CA PRO A 58 -4.17 -9.63 6.62
C PRO A 58 -5.37 -9.30 7.51
N HIS A 59 -5.16 -9.24 8.84
CA HIS A 59 -6.22 -8.88 9.78
C HIS A 59 -6.59 -7.39 9.73
N ASP A 60 -5.70 -6.53 9.24
CA ASP A 60 -5.92 -5.09 9.13
C ASP A 60 -6.59 -4.67 7.81
N ALA A 61 -6.58 -5.56 6.80
CA ALA A 61 -7.01 -5.24 5.42
C ALA A 61 -8.40 -4.59 5.36
N GLU A 62 -9.37 -5.13 6.10
CA GLU A 62 -10.74 -4.60 6.14
C GLU A 62 -10.81 -3.19 6.77
N SER A 63 -10.05 -2.96 7.84
CA SER A 63 -9.97 -1.64 8.48
C SER A 63 -9.36 -0.61 7.52
N VAL A 64 -8.34 -1.00 6.76
CA VAL A 64 -7.72 -0.14 5.74
C VAL A 64 -8.71 0.18 4.63
N VAL A 65 -9.41 -0.82 4.07
CA VAL A 65 -10.42 -0.61 3.02
C VAL A 65 -11.52 0.35 3.49
N ARG A 66 -12.02 0.19 4.73
CA ARG A 66 -13.02 1.11 5.31
C ARG A 66 -12.46 2.52 5.44
N SER A 67 -11.23 2.67 5.91
CA SER A 67 -10.59 3.97 6.09
C SER A 67 -10.43 4.70 4.76
N ILE A 68 -9.91 4.02 3.73
CA ILE A 68 -9.75 4.59 2.38
C ILE A 68 -11.12 4.90 1.74
N SER A 69 -12.12 4.03 1.93
CA SER A 69 -13.49 4.26 1.43
C SER A 69 -14.14 5.49 2.07
N ASN A 70 -13.95 5.68 3.38
CA ASN A 70 -14.48 6.84 4.11
C ASN A 70 -13.83 8.15 3.66
N LEU A 71 -12.58 8.08 3.22
CA LEU A 71 -11.85 9.20 2.62
C LEU A 71 -12.20 9.43 1.15
N GLN A 72 -13.14 8.65 0.59
CA GLN A 72 -13.67 8.80 -0.76
C GLN A 72 -12.59 8.80 -1.84
N PHE A 73 -11.55 7.99 -1.65
CA PHE A 73 -10.43 7.92 -2.59
C PHE A 73 -10.91 7.54 -4.01
N PRO A 74 -10.69 8.41 -5.02
CA PRO A 74 -11.22 8.18 -6.36
C PRO A 74 -10.29 7.37 -7.28
N GLY A 75 -9.05 7.12 -6.85
CA GLY A 75 -8.02 6.47 -7.66
C GLY A 75 -8.10 4.93 -7.65
N LEU A 76 -6.97 4.30 -7.97
CA LEU A 76 -6.83 2.84 -7.98
C LEU A 76 -6.36 2.36 -6.60
N PHE A 77 -7.22 1.63 -5.89
CA PHE A 77 -6.86 0.94 -4.65
C PHE A 77 -6.55 -0.53 -4.96
N VAL A 78 -5.29 -0.93 -4.81
CA VAL A 78 -4.85 -2.31 -5.03
C VAL A 78 -4.65 -2.99 -3.69
N ASP A 79 -5.54 -3.92 -3.34
CA ASP A 79 -5.39 -4.74 -2.15
C ASP A 79 -4.36 -5.83 -2.44
N CYS A 80 -3.15 -5.69 -1.87
CA CYS A 80 -2.06 -6.65 -2.02
C CYS A 80 -1.91 -7.57 -0.80
N ASN A 81 -2.92 -7.60 0.08
CA ASN A 81 -2.88 -8.37 1.31
C ASN A 81 -3.21 -9.84 1.04
N ALA A 82 -2.60 -10.75 1.81
CA ALA A 82 -2.89 -12.18 1.72
C ALA A 82 -4.23 -12.52 2.40
N ILE A 83 -5.35 -12.20 1.75
CA ILE A 83 -6.73 -12.47 2.19
C ILE A 83 -7.42 -13.50 1.30
N SER A 84 -8.56 -14.05 1.75
CA SER A 84 -9.30 -15.05 0.97
C SER A 84 -10.05 -14.44 -0.21
N PRO A 85 -10.34 -15.21 -1.27
CA PRO A 85 -11.17 -14.76 -2.39
C PRO A 85 -12.56 -14.27 -1.95
N GLU A 86 -13.15 -14.90 -0.93
CA GLU A 86 -14.43 -14.45 -0.38
C GLU A 86 -14.29 -13.06 0.25
N LYS A 87 -13.21 -12.84 1.01
CA LYS A 87 -12.97 -11.55 1.68
C LYS A 87 -12.70 -10.44 0.68
N THR A 88 -11.86 -10.67 -0.34
CA THR A 88 -11.60 -9.64 -1.36
C THR A 88 -12.88 -9.29 -2.14
N CYS A 89 -13.76 -10.26 -2.42
CA CYS A 89 -15.08 -10.00 -3.02
C CYS A 89 -16.00 -9.15 -2.12
N GLN A 90 -16.02 -9.40 -0.82
CA GLN A 90 -16.81 -8.61 0.13
C GLN A 90 -16.29 -7.16 0.21
N LEU A 91 -14.97 -6.99 0.30
CA LEU A 91 -14.33 -5.67 0.40
C LEU A 91 -14.51 -4.87 -0.89
N SER A 92 -14.32 -5.48 -2.06
CA SER A 92 -14.51 -4.81 -3.35
C SER A 92 -15.95 -4.31 -3.54
N ASN A 93 -16.95 -5.11 -3.12
CA ASN A 93 -18.35 -4.71 -3.16
C ASN A 93 -18.67 -3.50 -2.26
N SER A 94 -17.87 -3.25 -1.22
CA SER A 94 -18.04 -2.11 -0.31
C SER A 94 -17.32 -0.83 -0.78
N PHE A 95 -16.37 -0.95 -1.72
CA PHE A 95 -15.59 0.18 -2.23
C PHE A 95 -16.35 0.91 -3.36
N LYS A 96 -16.63 2.21 -3.20
CA LYS A 96 -17.57 2.94 -4.09
C LYS A 96 -17.00 4.14 -4.85
N PHE A 97 -15.98 4.80 -4.31
CA PHE A 97 -15.51 6.08 -4.85
C PHE A 97 -14.41 5.94 -5.90
N GLY A 98 -13.67 4.83 -5.90
CA GLY A 98 -12.62 4.52 -6.87
C GLY A 98 -12.69 3.07 -7.33
N GLN A 99 -11.57 2.56 -7.86
CA GLN A 99 -11.49 1.19 -8.32
C GLN A 99 -10.77 0.32 -7.30
N TYR A 100 -11.37 -0.79 -6.91
CA TYR A 100 -10.73 -1.81 -6.09
C TYR A 100 -10.15 -2.89 -7.01
N ILE A 101 -8.86 -3.18 -6.84
CA ILE A 101 -8.13 -4.23 -7.56
C ILE A 101 -7.65 -5.28 -6.57
N ASP A 102 -7.95 -6.54 -6.85
CA ASP A 102 -7.40 -7.68 -6.13
C ASP A 102 -5.97 -7.97 -6.62
N GLY A 103 -4.97 -7.67 -5.78
CA GLY A 103 -3.55 -7.75 -6.10
C GLY A 103 -2.84 -8.87 -5.34
N GLY A 104 -1.94 -9.59 -6.02
CA GLY A 104 -1.15 -10.66 -5.40
C GLY A 104 0.34 -10.37 -5.48
N ILE A 105 1.02 -10.35 -4.33
CA ILE A 105 2.49 -10.36 -4.29
C ILE A 105 2.97 -11.81 -4.25
N VAL A 106 3.65 -12.24 -5.32
CA VAL A 106 4.26 -13.57 -5.41
C VAL A 106 5.77 -13.46 -5.21
N GLY A 107 6.28 -14.16 -4.19
CA GLY A 107 7.70 -14.20 -3.86
C GLY A 107 8.06 -13.42 -2.59
N GLY A 108 9.37 -13.32 -2.34
CA GLY A 108 9.92 -12.59 -1.20
C GLY A 108 9.96 -11.07 -1.41
N PRO A 109 10.50 -10.31 -0.45
CA PRO A 109 10.68 -8.86 -0.58
C PRO A 109 11.41 -8.47 -1.87
N ALA A 110 10.86 -7.48 -2.59
CA ALA A 110 11.33 -6.98 -3.88
C ALA A 110 12.57 -6.06 -3.79
N TRP A 111 13.50 -6.36 -2.89
CA TRP A 111 14.78 -5.65 -2.87
C TRP A 111 15.56 -5.99 -4.14
N LYS A 112 16.25 -5.00 -4.74
CA LYS A 112 17.23 -5.31 -5.79
C LYS A 112 18.22 -6.31 -5.19
N LYS A 113 18.28 -7.51 -5.75
CA LYS A 113 19.44 -8.37 -5.55
C LYS A 113 20.62 -7.61 -6.15
N GLU A 114 21.69 -7.41 -5.39
CA GLU A 114 22.99 -7.20 -6.04
C GLU A 114 23.14 -8.34 -7.04
N SER A 115 23.40 -7.97 -8.30
CA SER A 115 23.68 -8.94 -9.33
C SER A 115 24.96 -9.63 -8.90
N GLY A 116 24.85 -10.79 -8.24
CA GLY A 116 25.96 -11.67 -7.99
C GLY A 116 26.41 -12.26 -9.32
N THR A 117 27.14 -11.47 -10.10
CA THR A 117 28.19 -11.98 -10.99
C THR A 117 29.45 -12.15 -10.17
#